data_AF-A0A7J6SHP8-F1
#
_entry.id   AF-A0A7J6SHP8-F1
#
_cell.length_a   1.000
_cell.length_b   1.000
_cell.length_c   1.000
_cell.angle_alpha   90.00
_cell.angle_beta   90.00
_cell.angle_gamma   90.00
#
_symmetry.space_group_name_H-M   'P 1'
#
loop_
_entity.id
_entity.type
_entity.pdbx_description
1 polymer ?
#
loop_
_entity_poly.entity_id
_entity_poly.type
_entity_poly.pdbx_seq_one_letter_code
_entity_poly.pdbx_strand_id
1 'polypeptide(L)'
;VPPVEEAPVNHYETIFRLLPDASPSSIEMYKDKLYEDTVEEKLMGARYFLRLPIFIRVLSLAAFHAVDQLTVECDKRRAAERGLEFGLLCVSLKEFGACFLCLSTYASLHPLLSASQCGGITLKLVDHEVQERARALRQGVDQCRISQDPGGLAREERKVMKQNKLLRICLLTLLHLAEDVKVERKMVNGKLPTLIARLLDRTWEPLLRVCLVFLKKLSVFGEAKDQMVEAGVLRPLVANCVLRHKSGLVGVLALQ
;
A
#
# COMPACT_ATOMS: atom_id res chain seq x y z
N VAL A 1 24.57 35.83 -5.58
CA VAL A 1 24.02 34.93 -4.54
C VAL A 1 23.48 33.72 -5.26
N PRO A 2 24.03 32.52 -5.09
CA PRO A 2 23.44 31.31 -5.67
C PRO A 2 22.05 31.09 -5.03
N PRO A 3 21.09 30.49 -5.75
CA PRO A 3 19.81 30.15 -5.14
C PRO A 3 20.07 29.22 -3.95
N VAL A 4 19.56 29.62 -2.79
CA VAL A 4 19.54 28.76 -1.61
C VAL A 4 18.69 27.55 -2.01
N GLU A 5 19.32 26.39 -2.23
CA GLU A 5 18.61 25.12 -2.29
C GLU A 5 17.84 24.99 -0.98
N GLU A 6 16.52 25.19 -1.03
CA GLU A 6 15.65 24.88 0.09
C GLU A 6 15.90 23.43 0.47
N ALA A 7 16.47 23.22 1.66
CA ALA A 7 16.70 21.89 2.20
C ALA A 7 15.38 21.09 2.07
N PRO A 8 15.42 19.83 1.58
CA PRO A 8 14.22 19.05 1.37
C PRO A 8 13.45 19.01 2.69
N VAL A 9 12.22 19.53 2.68
CA VAL A 9 11.34 19.55 3.84
C VAL A 9 11.29 18.13 4.39
N ASN A 10 11.85 17.94 5.59
CA ASN A 10 11.83 16.64 6.23
C ASN A 10 10.39 16.35 6.65
N HIS A 11 9.64 15.73 5.74
CA HIS A 11 8.22 15.42 5.94
C HIS A 11 7.98 14.60 7.21
N TYR A 12 8.97 13.83 7.67
CA TYR A 12 8.89 13.14 8.96
C TYR A 12 8.81 14.11 10.12
N GLU A 13 9.61 15.17 10.12
CA GLU A 13 9.64 16.17 11.19
C GLU A 13 8.35 16.99 11.23
N THR A 14 7.81 17.36 10.06
CA THR A 14 6.52 18.06 9.97
C THR A 14 5.36 17.18 10.45
N ILE A 15 5.33 15.90 10.07
CA ILE A 15 4.30 14.96 10.53
C ILE A 15 4.46 14.70 12.04
N PHE A 16 5.68 14.52 12.54
CA PHE A 16 5.94 14.29 13.97
C PHE A 16 5.41 15.42 14.85
N ARG A 17 5.53 16.68 14.41
CA ARG A 17 5.02 17.85 15.13
C ARG A 17 3.48 17.95 15.14
N LEU A 18 2.81 17.26 14.22
CA LEU A 18 1.35 17.20 14.14
C LEU A 18 0.75 16.01 14.90
N LEU A 19 1.58 15.10 15.42
CA LEU A 19 1.13 13.95 16.20
C LEU A 19 1.03 14.33 17.68
N PRO A 20 -0.02 13.84 18.38
CA PRO A 20 -0.16 14.07 19.81
C PRO A 20 1.00 13.39 20.55
N ASP A 21 1.39 13.95 21.70
CA ASP A 21 2.43 13.34 22.53
C ASP A 21 1.99 11.96 23.02
N ALA A 22 2.93 11.02 22.98
CA ALA A 22 2.69 9.62 23.31
C ALA A 22 3.80 9.07 24.19
N SER A 23 3.41 8.29 25.19
CA SER A 23 4.32 7.58 26.09
C SER A 23 4.25 6.08 25.82
N PRO A 24 5.39 5.37 25.77
CA PRO A 24 5.41 3.91 25.69
C PRO A 24 4.63 3.22 26.81
N SER A 25 4.50 3.86 27.98
CA SER A 25 3.79 3.29 29.13
C SER A 25 2.28 3.18 28.92
N SER A 26 1.72 3.90 27.96
CA SER A 26 0.27 3.95 27.69
C SER A 26 -0.13 3.14 26.46
N ILE A 27 0.69 2.16 26.08
CA ILE A 27 0.54 1.44 24.81
C ILE A 27 -0.76 0.64 24.70
N GLU A 28 -1.22 0.05 25.81
CA GLU A 28 -2.47 -0.70 25.85
C GLU A 28 -3.68 0.22 25.66
N MET A 29 -3.68 1.39 26.30
CA MET A 29 -4.71 2.41 26.07
C MET A 29 -4.78 2.83 24.58
N TYR A 30 -3.62 2.96 23.90
CA TYR A 30 -3.61 3.26 22.48
C TYR A 30 -4.19 2.11 21.64
N LYS A 31 -3.97 0.85 22.05
CA LYS A 31 -4.54 -0.32 21.38
C LYS A 31 -6.05 -0.35 21.55
N ASP A 32 -6.55 -0.14 22.76
CA ASP A 32 -7.98 -0.12 23.07
C ASP A 32 -8.71 0.88 22.16
N LYS A 33 -8.12 2.07 21.97
CA LYS A 33 -8.63 3.09 21.04
C LYS A 33 -8.79 2.63 19.60
N LEU A 34 -8.01 1.65 19.13
CA LEU A 34 -8.15 1.10 17.76
C LEU A 34 -9.38 0.20 17.60
N TYR A 35 -9.92 -0.31 18.71
CA TYR A 35 -11.08 -1.20 18.73
C TYR A 35 -12.39 -0.48 19.08
N GLU A 36 -12.31 0.78 19.51
CA GLU A 36 -13.49 1.61 19.72
C GLU A 36 -14.32 1.78 18.45
N ASP A 37 -15.63 2.02 18.60
CA ASP A 37 -16.53 2.11 17.45
C ASP A 37 -16.39 3.42 16.67
N THR A 38 -15.87 4.47 17.30
CA THR A 38 -15.71 5.79 16.68
C THR A 38 -14.41 5.88 15.89
N VAL A 39 -14.48 6.49 14.71
CA VAL A 39 -13.29 6.60 13.83
C VAL A 39 -12.31 7.62 14.36
N GLU A 40 -12.82 8.62 15.07
CA GLU A 40 -12.03 9.64 15.74
C GLU A 40 -11.13 8.98 16.79
N GLU A 41 -11.65 8.01 17.57
CA GLU A 41 -10.84 7.27 18.54
C GLU A 41 -9.85 6.34 17.87
N LYS A 42 -10.25 5.61 16.81
CA LYS A 42 -9.32 4.77 16.03
C LYS A 42 -8.18 5.59 15.45
N LEU A 43 -8.49 6.75 14.87
CA LEU A 43 -7.50 7.69 14.33
C LEU A 43 -6.60 8.23 15.43
N MET A 44 -7.13 8.56 16.60
CA MET A 44 -6.33 9.02 17.72
C MET A 44 -5.39 7.93 18.24
N GLY A 45 -5.88 6.69 18.40
CA GLY A 45 -5.06 5.53 18.75
C GLY A 45 -3.91 5.34 17.75
N ALA A 46 -4.23 5.37 16.46
CA ALA A 46 -3.23 5.30 15.39
C ALA A 46 -2.21 6.44 15.44
N ARG A 47 -2.63 7.68 15.70
CA ARG A 47 -1.74 8.84 15.81
C ARG A 47 -0.81 8.73 17.02
N TYR A 48 -1.29 8.25 18.17
CA TYR A 48 -0.43 7.96 19.32
C TYR A 48 0.62 6.90 18.97
N PHE A 49 0.24 5.84 18.25
CA PHE A 49 1.22 4.85 17.78
C PHE A 49 2.24 5.44 16.82
N LEU A 50 1.82 6.28 15.87
CA LEU A 50 2.73 6.90 14.93
C LEU A 50 3.76 7.81 15.62
N ARG A 51 3.45 8.37 16.80
CA ARG A 51 4.36 9.16 17.61
C ARG A 51 5.44 8.32 18.29
N LEU A 52 5.14 7.06 18.60
CA LEU A 52 6.08 6.17 19.30
C LEU A 52 7.25 5.77 18.38
N PRO A 53 8.45 5.54 18.95
CA PRO A 53 9.57 4.95 18.23
C PRO A 53 9.20 3.63 17.53
N ILE A 54 9.72 3.40 16.32
CA ILE A 54 9.40 2.22 15.49
C ILE A 54 9.57 0.91 16.28
N PHE A 55 10.66 0.78 17.04
CA PHE A 55 10.89 -0.42 17.86
C PHE A 55 9.75 -0.71 18.85
N ILE A 56 9.21 0.33 19.50
CA ILE A 56 8.12 0.21 20.48
C ILE A 56 6.79 -0.15 19.81
N ARG A 57 6.55 0.42 18.62
CA ARG A 57 5.37 0.09 17.80
C ARG A 57 5.34 -1.36 17.34
N VAL A 58 6.53 -1.93 17.12
CA VAL A 58 6.71 -3.29 16.61
C VAL A 58 6.65 -4.29 17.75
N LEU A 59 7.31 -4.02 18.87
CA LEU A 59 7.33 -4.89 20.04
C LEU A 59 5.91 -5.12 20.60
N SER A 60 5.08 -4.08 20.59
CA SER A 60 3.70 -4.15 21.06
C SER A 60 2.72 -4.82 20.08
N LEU A 61 3.18 -5.14 18.86
CA LEU A 61 2.35 -5.58 17.73
C LEU A 61 1.23 -4.59 17.34
N ALA A 62 1.19 -3.41 17.95
CA ALA A 62 0.08 -2.50 17.81
C ALA A 62 -0.03 -1.87 16.41
N ALA A 63 1.10 -1.75 15.72
CA ALA A 63 1.10 -1.35 14.32
C ALA A 63 0.27 -2.29 13.43
N PHE A 64 0.27 -3.60 13.70
CA PHE A 64 -0.53 -4.58 12.96
C PHE A 64 -2.02 -4.40 13.21
N HIS A 65 -2.42 -4.28 14.49
CA HIS A 65 -3.80 -4.03 14.87
C HIS A 65 -4.33 -2.71 14.28
N ALA A 66 -3.50 -1.65 14.27
CA ALA A 66 -3.88 -0.37 13.69
C ALA A 66 -4.18 -0.51 12.19
N VAL A 67 -3.30 -1.17 11.42
CA VAL A 67 -3.54 -1.32 9.99
C VAL A 67 -4.80 -2.13 9.71
N ASP A 68 -5.01 -3.25 10.41
CA ASP A 68 -6.20 -4.07 10.20
C ASP A 68 -7.49 -3.29 10.50
N GLN A 69 -7.56 -2.63 11.67
CA GLN A 69 -8.73 -1.83 12.06
C GLN A 69 -9.00 -0.65 11.13
N LEU A 70 -7.96 0.10 10.75
CA LEU A 70 -8.12 1.25 9.86
C LEU A 70 -8.48 0.83 8.43
N THR A 71 -8.03 -0.34 7.98
CA THR A 71 -8.42 -0.89 6.66
C THR A 71 -9.90 -1.24 6.64
N VAL A 72 -10.39 -1.91 7.69
CA VAL A 72 -11.83 -2.20 7.87
C VAL A 72 -12.64 -0.91 7.92
N GLU A 73 -12.14 0.12 8.61
CA GLU A 73 -12.84 1.40 8.69
C GLU A 73 -12.89 2.14 7.34
N CYS A 74 -11.81 2.07 6.56
CA CYS A 74 -11.80 2.55 5.17
C CYS A 74 -12.83 1.81 4.31
N ASP A 75 -12.97 0.50 4.49
CA ASP A 75 -13.97 -0.32 3.79
C ASP A 75 -15.40 0.10 4.14
N LYS A 76 -15.69 0.41 5.42
CA LYS A 76 -17.03 0.86 5.86
C LYS A 76 -17.38 2.24 5.31
N ARG A 77 -16.46 3.20 5.42
CA ARG A 77 -16.70 4.60 5.02
C ARG A 77 -16.63 4.83 3.51
N ARG A 78 -16.29 3.79 2.75
CA ARG A 78 -16.25 3.73 1.28
C ARG A 78 -17.50 4.27 0.58
N ALA A 79 -18.68 4.16 1.20
CA ALA A 79 -19.95 4.61 0.61
C ALA A 79 -20.43 5.98 1.11
N ALA A 80 -19.92 6.47 2.24
CA ALA A 80 -20.61 7.50 3.03
C ALA A 80 -20.13 8.93 2.75
N GLU A 81 -18.83 9.25 2.70
CA GLU A 81 -18.36 10.61 2.36
C GLU A 81 -16.82 10.71 2.30
N ARG A 82 -16.29 11.59 1.43
CA ARG A 82 -14.85 11.91 1.32
C ARG A 82 -14.48 13.08 2.25
N GLY A 83 -14.64 12.86 3.56
CA GLY A 83 -14.30 13.85 4.60
C GLY A 83 -12.81 13.87 4.98
N LEU A 84 -12.43 14.81 5.86
CA LEU A 84 -11.08 14.94 6.41
C LEU A 84 -10.62 13.63 7.08
N GLU A 85 -11.51 12.96 7.79
CA GLU A 85 -11.26 11.69 8.49
C GLU A 85 -10.82 10.57 7.54
N PHE A 86 -11.46 10.44 6.37
CA PHE A 86 -11.05 9.46 5.37
C PHE A 86 -9.63 9.74 4.84
N GLY A 87 -9.31 11.03 4.66
CA GLY A 87 -7.95 11.45 4.33
C GLY A 87 -6.92 11.07 5.40
N LEU A 88 -7.27 11.25 6.68
CA LEU A 88 -6.41 10.89 7.82
C LEU A 88 -6.23 9.37 7.95
N LEU A 89 -7.26 8.57 7.65
CA LEU A 89 -7.17 7.11 7.61
C LEU A 89 -6.12 6.67 6.57
N CYS A 90 -6.21 7.22 5.35
CA CYS A 90 -5.28 6.92 4.26
C CYS A 90 -3.83 7.29 4.61
N VAL A 91 -3.62 8.45 5.23
CA VAL A 91 -2.29 8.89 5.69
C VAL A 91 -1.75 7.94 6.76
N SER A 92 -2.56 7.59 7.75
CA SER A 92 -2.15 6.67 8.82
C SER A 92 -1.75 5.30 8.27
N LEU A 93 -2.57 4.72 7.38
CA LEU A 93 -2.27 3.44 6.71
C LEU A 93 -0.93 3.49 5.96
N LYS A 94 -0.64 4.60 5.27
CA LYS A 94 0.65 4.78 4.59
C LYS A 94 1.83 4.78 5.54
N GLU A 95 1.73 5.45 6.67
CA GLU A 95 2.83 5.53 7.65
C GLU A 95 3.04 4.21 8.39
N PHE A 96 1.97 3.45 8.67
CA PHE A 96 2.13 2.09 9.18
C PHE A 96 2.70 1.12 8.13
N GLY A 97 2.25 1.22 6.88
CA GLY A 97 2.81 0.43 5.78
C GLY A 97 4.30 0.65 5.60
N ALA A 98 4.76 1.90 5.71
CA ALA A 98 6.19 2.24 5.69
C ALA A 98 6.97 1.56 6.81
N CYS A 99 6.37 1.42 8.01
CA CYS A 99 6.99 0.68 9.11
C CYS A 99 7.12 -0.81 8.79
N PHE A 100 6.08 -1.44 8.23
CA PHE A 100 6.18 -2.84 7.81
C PHE A 100 7.26 -3.04 6.76
N LEU A 101 7.39 -2.11 5.81
CA LEU A 101 8.44 -2.16 4.82
C LEU A 101 9.83 -2.12 5.48
N CYS A 102 10.08 -1.17 6.38
CA CYS A 102 11.33 -1.07 7.12
C CYS A 102 11.67 -2.32 7.95
N LEU A 103 10.68 -3.08 8.41
CA LEU A 103 10.92 -4.31 9.17
C LEU A 103 11.18 -5.49 8.24
N SER A 104 10.42 -5.55 7.15
CA SER A 104 10.53 -6.61 6.16
C SER A 104 11.88 -6.63 5.44
N THR A 105 12.65 -5.52 5.45
CA THR A 105 14.02 -5.53 4.92
C THR A 105 14.98 -6.42 5.71
N TYR A 106 14.64 -6.78 6.95
CA TYR A 106 15.47 -7.62 7.80
C TYR A 106 14.87 -9.02 7.91
N ALA A 107 15.50 -10.01 7.26
CA ALA A 107 15.04 -11.40 7.27
C ALA A 107 14.89 -11.99 8.69
N SER A 108 15.71 -11.55 9.65
CA SER A 108 15.60 -11.94 11.06
C SER A 108 14.26 -11.57 11.70
N LEU A 109 13.54 -10.58 11.17
CA LEU A 109 12.24 -10.13 11.65
C LEU A 109 11.07 -10.81 10.93
N HIS A 110 11.30 -11.55 9.84
CA HIS A 110 10.23 -12.20 9.08
C HIS A 110 9.39 -13.20 9.90
N PRO A 111 9.94 -13.97 10.85
CA PRO A 111 9.12 -14.82 11.72
C PRO A 111 8.13 -14.01 12.57
N LEU A 112 8.55 -12.86 13.10
CA LEU A 112 7.69 -11.95 13.85
C LEU A 112 6.58 -11.38 12.96
N LEU A 113 6.94 -10.92 11.75
CA LEU A 113 5.98 -10.41 10.76
C LEU A 113 4.97 -11.48 10.32
N SER A 114 5.41 -12.73 10.23
CA SER A 114 4.56 -13.86 9.89
C SER A 114 3.59 -14.19 11.02
N ALA A 115 4.07 -14.19 12.27
CA ALA A 115 3.25 -14.41 13.46
C ALA A 115 2.18 -13.32 13.64
N SER A 116 2.48 -12.07 13.27
CA SER A 116 1.56 -10.94 13.37
C SER A 116 0.60 -10.80 12.18
N GLN A 117 0.55 -11.78 11.28
CA GLN A 117 -0.26 -11.74 10.06
C GLN A 117 0.04 -10.54 9.14
N CYS A 118 1.25 -9.98 9.21
CA CYS A 118 1.66 -8.82 8.41
C CYS A 118 1.37 -9.02 6.91
N GLY A 119 1.68 -10.20 6.38
CA GLY A 119 1.40 -10.54 4.98
C GLY A 119 -0.09 -10.53 4.63
N GLY A 120 -0.95 -11.06 5.51
CA GLY A 120 -2.40 -11.06 5.30
C GLY A 120 -2.98 -9.63 5.34
N ILE A 121 -2.60 -8.86 6.35
CA ILE A 121 -3.01 -7.45 6.49
C ILE A 121 -2.53 -6.62 5.28
N THR A 122 -1.28 -6.79 4.86
CA THR A 122 -0.71 -6.06 3.71
C THR A 122 -1.42 -6.44 2.40
N LEU A 123 -1.80 -7.71 2.24
CA LEU A 123 -2.56 -8.16 1.07
C LEU A 123 -3.97 -7.56 1.03
N LYS A 124 -4.68 -7.50 2.15
CA LYS A 124 -5.97 -6.79 2.25
C LYS A 124 -5.85 -5.33 1.84
N LEU A 125 -4.77 -4.66 2.26
CA LEU A 125 -4.52 -3.27 1.91
C LEU A 125 -4.25 -3.09 0.40
N VAL A 126 -3.54 -4.01 -0.24
CA VAL A 126 -3.37 -4.01 -1.71
C VAL A 126 -4.72 -4.19 -2.42
N ASP A 127 -5.53 -5.15 -1.98
CA ASP A 127 -6.85 -5.40 -2.54
C ASP A 127 -7.75 -4.16 -2.40
N HIS A 128 -7.76 -3.54 -1.21
CA HIS A 128 -8.46 -2.28 -0.95
C HIS A 128 -8.14 -1.20 -2.00
N GLU A 129 -6.85 -0.91 -2.22
CA GLU A 129 -6.38 0.12 -3.17
C GLU A 129 -6.70 -0.24 -4.63
N VAL A 130 -6.59 -1.52 -5.00
CA VAL A 130 -6.92 -2.03 -6.34
C VAL A 130 -8.42 -1.91 -6.62
N GLN A 131 -9.26 -2.21 -5.62
CA GLN A 131 -10.70 -2.06 -5.73
C GLN A 131 -11.13 -0.58 -5.77
N GLU A 132 -10.48 0.30 -5.00
CA GLU A 132 -10.77 1.73 -5.04
C GLU A 132 -10.59 2.29 -6.47
N ARG A 133 -9.48 1.96 -7.12
CA ARG A 133 -9.21 2.35 -8.51
C ARG A 133 -10.28 1.84 -9.48
N ALA A 134 -10.66 0.56 -9.39
CA ALA A 134 -11.65 0.00 -10.30
C ALA A 134 -13.03 0.66 -10.13
N ARG A 135 -13.40 1.05 -8.91
CA ARG A 135 -14.63 1.81 -8.67
C ARG A 135 -14.51 3.23 -9.23
N ALA A 136 -13.37 3.90 -9.01
CA ALA A 136 -13.12 5.23 -9.58
C ALA A 136 -13.18 5.22 -11.11
N LEU A 137 -12.70 4.16 -11.77
CA LEU A 137 -12.82 3.99 -13.22
C LEU A 137 -14.29 3.79 -13.65
N ARG A 138 -15.06 2.96 -12.92
CA ARG A 138 -16.49 2.76 -13.19
C ARG A 138 -17.31 4.05 -13.02
N GLN A 139 -17.04 4.80 -11.96
CA GLN A 139 -17.69 6.09 -11.67
C GLN A 139 -17.18 7.22 -12.59
N GLY A 140 -15.92 7.16 -13.00
CA GLY A 140 -15.28 8.14 -13.87
C GLY A 140 -15.81 8.13 -15.31
N VAL A 141 -16.40 7.01 -15.76
CA VAL A 141 -17.16 6.97 -17.02
C VAL A 141 -18.36 7.94 -16.97
N ASP A 142 -18.97 8.15 -15.78
CA ASP A 142 -20.06 9.13 -15.61
C ASP A 142 -19.56 10.57 -15.43
N GLN A 143 -18.34 10.75 -14.92
CA GLN A 143 -17.79 12.06 -14.53
C GLN A 143 -17.05 12.81 -15.67
N CYS A 144 -16.67 12.11 -16.75
CA CYS A 144 -16.09 12.70 -17.96
C CYS A 144 -17.01 13.74 -18.65
N ARG A 145 -18.30 13.81 -18.27
CA ARG A 145 -19.26 14.77 -18.80
C ARG A 145 -19.29 16.13 -18.07
N ILE A 146 -18.66 16.29 -16.90
CA ILE A 146 -19.05 17.38 -15.97
C ILE A 146 -18.00 18.47 -15.66
N SER A 147 -16.68 18.30 -15.81
CA SER A 147 -15.78 19.43 -15.45
C SER A 147 -14.40 19.44 -16.11
N GLN A 148 -14.13 20.51 -16.85
CA GLN A 148 -12.79 20.94 -17.28
C GLN A 148 -12.15 21.85 -16.22
N ASP A 149 -12.19 21.47 -14.94
CA ASP A 149 -11.55 22.23 -13.85
C ASP A 149 -10.07 21.80 -13.69
N PRO A 150 -9.09 22.68 -13.96
CA PRO A 150 -7.67 22.38 -13.77
C PRO A 150 -7.32 22.03 -12.31
N GLY A 151 -8.05 22.58 -11.33
CA GLY A 151 -7.84 22.32 -9.91
C GLY A 151 -8.23 20.90 -9.49
N GLY A 152 -9.33 20.39 -10.04
CA GLY A 152 -9.80 19.02 -9.86
C GLY A 152 -8.83 17.98 -10.41
N LEU A 153 -8.29 18.19 -11.62
CA LEU A 153 -7.31 17.29 -12.25
C LEU A 153 -6.05 17.14 -11.39
N ALA A 154 -5.45 18.25 -10.94
CA ALA A 154 -4.27 18.21 -10.07
C ALA A 154 -4.53 17.52 -8.72
N ARG A 155 -5.76 17.61 -8.18
CA ARG A 155 -6.14 16.92 -6.95
C ARG A 155 -6.22 15.40 -7.17
N GLU A 156 -6.78 14.97 -8.29
CA GLU A 156 -6.89 13.56 -8.64
C GLU A 156 -5.51 12.94 -8.94
N GLU A 157 -4.64 13.64 -9.66
CA GLU A 157 -3.25 13.20 -9.88
C GLU A 157 -2.49 13.01 -8.56
N ARG A 158 -2.61 13.97 -7.62
CA ARG A 158 -2.03 13.84 -6.27
C ARG A 158 -2.57 12.63 -5.53
N LYS A 159 -3.86 12.34 -5.66
CA LYS A 159 -4.50 11.17 -5.04
C LYS A 159 -3.93 9.88 -5.63
N VAL A 160 -3.92 9.74 -6.96
CA VAL A 160 -3.35 8.59 -7.67
C VAL A 160 -1.88 8.37 -7.28
N MET A 161 -1.11 9.45 -7.13
CA MET A 161 0.29 9.36 -6.72
C MET A 161 0.45 8.86 -5.27
N LYS A 162 -0.44 9.24 -4.35
CA LYS A 162 -0.45 8.72 -2.97
C LYS A 162 -0.75 7.21 -2.95
N GLN A 163 -1.76 6.77 -3.72
CA GLN A 163 -2.08 5.35 -3.87
C GLN A 163 -0.91 4.58 -4.46
N ASN A 164 -0.26 5.11 -5.50
CA ASN A 164 0.92 4.50 -6.12
C ASN A 164 2.05 4.25 -5.10
N LYS A 165 2.32 5.24 -4.23
CA LYS A 165 3.33 5.12 -3.18
C LYS A 165 2.95 4.05 -2.15
N LEU A 166 1.68 4.00 -1.72
CA LEU A 166 1.19 3.00 -0.78
C LEU A 166 1.27 1.59 -1.36
N LEU A 167 0.74 1.38 -2.57
CA LEU A 167 0.81 0.12 -3.29
C LEU A 167 2.25 -0.37 -3.45
N ARG A 168 3.19 0.52 -3.77
CA ARG A 168 4.61 0.17 -3.87
C ARG A 168 5.17 -0.31 -2.54
N ILE A 169 4.86 0.38 -1.45
CA ILE A 169 5.27 0.00 -0.09
C ILE A 169 4.74 -1.41 0.22
N CYS A 170 3.44 -1.64 0.02
CA CYS A 170 2.81 -2.92 0.30
C CYS A 170 3.39 -4.07 -0.54
N LEU A 171 3.57 -3.86 -1.85
CA LEU A 171 4.12 -4.88 -2.73
C LEU A 171 5.59 -5.20 -2.41
N LEU A 172 6.39 -4.21 -2.00
CA LEU A 172 7.76 -4.46 -1.54
C LEU A 172 7.78 -5.26 -0.23
N THR A 173 6.93 -4.90 0.73
CA THR A 173 6.80 -5.65 1.99
C THR A 173 6.43 -7.12 1.71
N LEU A 174 5.43 -7.35 0.86
CA LEU A 174 5.03 -8.70 0.46
C LEU A 174 6.16 -9.42 -0.30
N LEU A 175 6.91 -8.72 -1.15
CA LEU A 175 8.03 -9.30 -1.89
C LEU A 175 9.18 -9.73 -0.97
N HIS A 176 9.49 -8.97 0.08
CA HIS A 176 10.47 -9.37 1.09
C HIS A 176 9.99 -10.60 1.89
N LEU A 177 8.71 -10.62 2.30
CA LEU A 177 8.13 -11.77 3.00
C LEU A 177 8.05 -13.03 2.13
N ALA A 178 8.06 -12.85 0.80
CA ALA A 178 8.04 -13.93 -0.18
C ALA A 178 9.40 -14.65 -0.35
N GLU A 179 10.37 -14.45 0.55
CA GLU A 179 11.58 -15.29 0.64
C GLU A 179 11.24 -16.74 1.03
N ASP A 180 10.14 -16.95 1.78
CA ASP A 180 9.61 -18.28 2.11
C ASP A 180 8.56 -18.73 1.07
N VAL A 181 8.82 -19.85 0.41
CA VAL A 181 7.93 -20.48 -0.58
C VAL A 181 6.52 -20.76 -0.03
N LYS A 182 6.39 -21.03 1.29
CA LYS A 182 5.07 -21.20 1.93
C LYS A 182 4.28 -19.90 1.93
N VAL A 183 4.95 -18.77 2.11
CA VAL A 183 4.35 -17.43 2.04
C VAL A 183 3.97 -17.10 0.60
N GLU A 184 4.83 -17.42 -0.38
CA GLU A 184 4.50 -17.27 -1.80
C GLU A 184 3.21 -18.00 -2.17
N ARG A 185 3.07 -19.26 -1.76
CA ARG A 185 1.85 -20.06 -1.99
C ARG A 185 0.61 -19.41 -1.37
N LYS A 186 0.73 -18.88 -0.15
CA LYS A 186 -0.37 -18.13 0.50
C LYS A 186 -0.76 -16.88 -0.28
N MET A 187 0.21 -16.15 -0.85
CA MET A 187 -0.06 -14.98 -1.68
C MET A 187 -0.74 -15.33 -3.00
N VAL A 188 -0.33 -16.43 -3.65
CA VAL A 188 -1.00 -16.95 -4.86
C VAL A 188 -2.44 -17.36 -4.56
N ASN A 189 -2.67 -18.05 -3.44
CA ASN A 189 -4.02 -18.41 -2.99
C ASN A 189 -4.87 -17.17 -2.68
N GLY A 190 -4.25 -16.12 -2.14
CA GLY A 190 -4.86 -14.82 -1.90
C GLY A 190 -5.03 -13.94 -3.14
N LYS A 191 -4.88 -14.50 -4.35
CA LYS A 191 -5.08 -13.81 -5.65
C LYS A 191 -4.16 -12.61 -5.88
N LEU A 192 -2.99 -12.58 -5.24
CA LEU A 192 -2.01 -11.51 -5.45
C LEU A 192 -1.58 -11.35 -6.92
N PRO A 193 -1.34 -12.43 -7.73
CA PRO A 193 -1.06 -12.29 -9.16
C PRO A 193 -2.13 -11.48 -9.91
N THR A 194 -3.41 -11.78 -9.67
CA THR A 194 -4.55 -11.07 -10.26
C THR A 194 -4.58 -9.59 -9.83
N LEU A 195 -4.30 -9.30 -8.54
CA LEU A 195 -4.23 -7.93 -8.04
C LEU A 195 -3.10 -7.14 -8.72
N ILE A 196 -1.91 -7.74 -8.86
CA ILE A 196 -0.76 -7.09 -9.51
C ILE A 196 -1.04 -6.84 -10.99
N ALA A 197 -1.68 -7.76 -11.70
CA ALA A 197 -2.05 -7.57 -13.11
C ALA A 197 -2.92 -6.32 -13.31
N ARG A 198 -3.85 -6.05 -12.38
CA ARG A 198 -4.71 -4.84 -12.38
C ARG A 198 -3.97 -3.54 -12.06
N LEU A 199 -2.70 -3.60 -11.67
CA LEU A 199 -1.87 -2.42 -11.40
C LEU A 199 -0.96 -2.06 -12.59
N LEU A 200 -0.87 -2.92 -13.60
CA LEU A 200 0.00 -2.71 -14.75
C LEU A 200 -0.51 -1.63 -15.72
N ASP A 201 -1.75 -1.16 -15.57
CA ASP A 201 -2.32 -0.04 -16.31
C ASP A 201 -1.84 1.33 -15.77
N ARG A 202 -1.14 1.35 -14.63
CA ARG A 202 -0.58 2.57 -14.03
C ARG A 202 0.66 3.02 -14.80
N THR A 203 1.00 4.31 -14.70
CA THR A 203 2.11 4.92 -15.43
C THR A 203 3.34 5.22 -14.56
N TRP A 204 3.24 5.01 -13.24
CA TRP A 204 4.33 5.32 -12.32
C TRP A 204 5.33 4.18 -12.23
N GLU A 205 6.49 4.39 -12.85
CA GLU A 205 7.53 3.38 -13.07
C GLU A 205 8.00 2.66 -11.79
N PRO A 206 8.24 3.34 -10.64
CA PRO A 206 8.69 2.64 -9.43
C PRO A 206 7.71 1.59 -8.91
N LEU A 207 6.40 1.76 -9.10
CA LEU A 207 5.41 0.73 -8.77
C LEU A 207 5.44 -0.39 -9.81
N LEU A 208 5.41 -0.06 -11.10
CA LEU A 208 5.45 -1.04 -12.18
C LEU A 208 6.66 -1.97 -12.07
N ARG A 209 7.84 -1.43 -11.74
CA ARG A 209 9.06 -2.23 -11.54
C ARG A 209 8.88 -3.30 -10.47
N VAL A 210 8.26 -2.95 -9.34
CA VAL A 210 7.99 -3.92 -8.26
C VAL A 210 6.95 -4.93 -8.71
N CYS A 211 5.89 -4.51 -9.41
CA CYS A 211 4.91 -5.42 -10.00
C CYS A 211 5.57 -6.47 -10.91
N LEU A 212 6.46 -6.04 -11.82
CA LEU A 212 7.15 -6.93 -12.76
C LEU A 212 8.06 -7.93 -12.05
N VAL A 213 8.86 -7.47 -11.09
CA VAL A 213 9.73 -8.35 -10.30
C VAL A 213 8.91 -9.40 -9.56
N PHE A 214 7.79 -8.99 -8.98
CA PHE A 214 6.97 -9.89 -8.18
C PHE A 214 6.18 -10.88 -9.05
N LEU A 215 5.62 -10.44 -10.19
CA LEU A 215 5.00 -11.35 -11.16
C LEU A 215 6.01 -12.41 -11.61
N LYS A 216 7.22 -12.00 -12.01
CA LYS A 216 8.29 -12.94 -12.40
C LYS A 216 8.57 -13.97 -11.30
N LYS A 217 8.63 -13.53 -10.04
CA LYS A 217 8.84 -14.43 -8.90
C LYS A 217 7.69 -15.44 -8.75
N LEU A 218 6.44 -14.99 -8.86
CA LEU A 218 5.27 -15.87 -8.73
C LEU A 218 5.03 -16.75 -9.97
N SER A 219 5.64 -16.46 -11.13
CA SER A 219 5.49 -17.26 -12.35
C SER A 219 6.01 -18.70 -12.24
N VAL A 220 6.71 -19.07 -11.16
CA VAL A 220 7.08 -20.47 -10.90
C VAL A 220 5.88 -21.35 -10.54
N PHE A 221 4.76 -20.75 -10.09
CA PHE A 221 3.53 -21.47 -9.75
C PHE A 221 2.59 -21.52 -10.96
N GLY A 222 2.11 -22.72 -11.30
CA GLY A 222 1.14 -22.90 -12.39
C GLY A 222 -0.14 -22.09 -12.17
N GLU A 223 -0.67 -22.13 -10.93
CA GLU A 223 -1.87 -21.39 -10.56
C GLU A 223 -1.70 -19.88 -10.67
N ALA A 224 -0.47 -19.38 -10.45
CA ALA A 224 -0.18 -17.97 -10.62
C ALA A 224 -0.13 -17.58 -12.11
N LYS A 225 0.43 -18.44 -12.97
CA LYS A 225 0.39 -18.25 -14.43
C LYS A 225 -1.05 -18.22 -14.94
N ASP A 226 -1.88 -19.16 -14.49
CA ASP A 226 -3.30 -19.21 -14.87
C ASP A 226 -4.03 -17.91 -14.46
N GLN A 227 -3.82 -17.46 -13.22
CA GLN A 227 -4.36 -16.19 -12.72
C GLN A 227 -3.88 -14.96 -13.53
N MET A 228 -2.62 -14.96 -13.97
CA MET A 228 -2.05 -13.89 -14.79
C MET A 228 -2.65 -13.86 -16.20
N VAL A 229 -2.85 -15.03 -16.80
CA VAL A 229 -3.48 -15.18 -18.12
C VAL A 229 -4.94 -14.73 -18.06
N GLU A 230 -5.69 -15.22 -17.07
CA GLU A 230 -7.09 -14.84 -16.85
C GLU A 230 -7.25 -13.33 -16.61
N ALA A 231 -6.32 -12.72 -15.87
CA ALA A 231 -6.30 -11.28 -15.63
C ALA A 231 -5.79 -10.45 -16.82
N GLY A 232 -5.37 -11.08 -17.92
CA GLY A 232 -4.95 -10.38 -19.14
C GLY A 232 -3.60 -9.66 -19.03
N VAL A 233 -2.65 -10.19 -18.26
CA VAL A 233 -1.37 -9.52 -17.94
C VAL A 233 -0.54 -9.17 -19.19
N LEU A 234 -0.65 -9.96 -20.26
CA LEU A 234 0.21 -9.85 -21.45
C LEU A 234 0.06 -8.50 -22.17
N ARG A 235 -1.17 -7.97 -22.27
CA ARG A 235 -1.42 -6.71 -22.97
C ARG A 235 -0.71 -5.52 -22.29
N PRO A 236 -0.90 -5.27 -20.97
CA PRO A 236 -0.14 -4.26 -20.25
C PRO A 236 1.37 -4.50 -20.25
N LEU A 237 1.83 -5.75 -20.19
CA LEU A 237 3.26 -6.07 -20.20
C LEU A 237 3.92 -5.67 -21.51
N VAL A 238 3.33 -6.04 -22.65
CA VAL A 238 3.85 -5.66 -23.97
C VAL A 238 3.85 -4.13 -24.11
N ALA A 239 2.76 -3.46 -23.74
CA ALA A 239 2.68 -2.00 -23.80
C ALA A 239 3.75 -1.32 -22.94
N ASN A 240 3.92 -1.73 -21.68
CA ASN A 240 4.89 -1.10 -20.77
C ASN A 240 6.35 -1.48 -21.08
N CYS A 241 6.63 -2.72 -21.53
CA CYS A 241 7.98 -3.15 -21.89
C CYS A 241 8.46 -2.51 -23.19
N VAL A 242 7.58 -2.40 -24.20
CA VAL A 242 7.90 -1.80 -25.50
C VAL A 242 8.09 -0.28 -25.37
N LEU A 243 7.37 0.38 -24.47
CA LEU A 243 7.39 1.85 -24.37
C LEU A 243 8.43 2.42 -23.40
N ARG A 244 9.02 1.64 -22.46
CA ARG A 244 9.77 2.24 -21.34
C ARG A 244 11.20 1.77 -21.06
N HIS A 245 11.71 0.62 -21.53
CA HIS A 245 13.16 0.30 -21.41
C HIS A 245 13.64 -0.87 -22.29
N LYS A 246 14.79 -0.70 -22.96
CA LYS A 246 15.49 -1.72 -23.80
C LYS A 246 15.88 -3.02 -23.06
N SER A 247 15.79 -3.06 -21.72
CA SER A 247 16.11 -4.22 -20.87
C SER A 247 14.89 -5.07 -20.47
N GLY A 248 13.67 -4.69 -20.88
CA GLY A 248 12.41 -5.37 -20.50
C GLY A 248 12.11 -6.70 -21.23
N LEU A 249 12.88 -7.05 -22.26
CA LEU A 249 12.66 -8.26 -23.07
C LEU A 249 12.74 -9.57 -22.26
N VAL A 250 13.48 -9.58 -21.14
CA VAL A 250 13.66 -10.79 -20.31
C VAL A 250 12.40 -11.18 -19.53
N GLY A 251 11.51 -10.22 -19.23
CA GLY A 251 10.28 -10.48 -18.46
C GLY A 251 9.19 -11.18 -19.27
N VAL A 252 9.06 -10.83 -20.56
CA VAL A 252 8.06 -11.41 -21.45
C VAL A 252 8.43 -12.85 -21.85
N LEU A 253 9.73 -13.13 -22.02
CA LEU A 253 10.23 -14.47 -22.36
C LEU A 253 10.12 -15.48 -21.20
N ALA A 254 10.06 -15.02 -19.95
CA ALA A 254 9.89 -15.90 -18.78
C ALA A 254 8.42 -16.34 -18.53
N LEU A 255 7.47 -15.75 -19.26
CA LEU A 255 6.03 -16.06 -19.18
C LEU A 255 5.54 -16.98 -20.32
N GLN A 256 6.42 -17.34 -21.26
CA GLN A 256 6.21 -18.44 -22.22
C GLN A 256 6.65 -19.77 -21.58
#